data_AF-A0AAD5MWE1-F1
#
_entry.id   AF-A0AAD5MWE1-F1
#
_cell.length_a   1.000
_cell.length_b   1.000
_cell.length_c   1.000
_cell.angle_alpha   90.00
_cell.angle_beta   90.00
_cell.angle_gamma   90.00
#
_symmetry.space_group_name_H-M   'P 1'
#
loop_
_entity.id
_entity.type
_entity.pdbx_description
1 polymer ?
#
loop_
_entity_poly.entity_id
_entity_poly.type
_entity_poly.pdbx_seq_one_letter_code
_entity_poly.pdbx_strand_id
1 'polypeptide(L)'
;MVSSSLLEQRQKEDKAAWDAYWQLRDLDSRGTIFPRIKYYAHRALDAPATWFRETIVEPTNNRNRLPYYQRKLNRVPEIDECGVNDKACFFEANEQYRLDKMVDGFILQILRQRADRCLLYHETNLSPCAKICFIFLCFLLFLPSSFHFFSSLATIIDFQVIEDLEENELNFFIKYGELGSEADVRDAYMKQKHRLIWERRHPEIMEARKKALEEHKEKLAQGEFDYSFWKKGMFWHDKKNYEAPYEYYLSKSPVEGDRPLSKDWQYYKKVAQDPEFDKEQGKKSSVRYL
;
A
#
# COMPACT_ATOMS: atom_id res chain seq x y z
N MET A 1 -16.50 24.31 8.08
CA MET A 1 -15.53 25.41 7.91
C MET A 1 -14.25 24.95 8.59
N VAL A 2 -13.15 24.76 7.85
CA VAL A 2 -11.84 24.66 8.50
C VAL A 2 -11.69 25.99 9.23
N SER A 3 -11.57 25.97 10.55
CA SER A 3 -11.36 27.21 11.31
C SER A 3 -10.16 27.93 10.70
N SER A 4 -10.25 29.23 10.48
CA SER A 4 -9.16 30.06 9.92
C SER A 4 -7.81 29.75 10.58
N SER A 5 -7.84 29.42 11.87
CA SER A 5 -6.70 28.98 12.67
C SER A 5 -5.92 27.78 12.11
N LEU A 6 -6.57 26.73 11.61
CA LEU A 6 -5.88 25.52 11.11
C LEU A 6 -5.21 25.74 9.75
N LEU A 7 -5.78 26.63 8.93
CA LEU A 7 -5.20 26.97 7.63
C LEU A 7 -3.96 27.85 7.81
N GLU A 8 -4.06 28.86 8.68
CA GLU A 8 -2.93 29.71 9.06
C GLU A 8 -1.80 28.90 9.71
N GLN A 9 -2.12 27.89 10.52
CA GLN A 9 -1.13 26.98 11.10
C GLN A 9 -0.36 26.22 10.01
N ARG A 10 -1.06 25.58 9.06
CA ARG A 10 -0.40 24.88 7.95
C ARG A 10 0.47 25.79 7.10
N GLN A 11 0.00 27.00 6.80
CA GLN A 11 0.81 27.98 6.05
C GLN A 11 2.08 28.38 6.80
N LYS A 12 2.00 28.53 8.13
CA LYS A 12 3.18 28.81 8.97
C LYS A 12 4.14 27.61 8.99
N GLU A 13 3.63 26.39 9.09
CA GLU A 13 4.42 25.16 9.04
C GLU A 13 5.14 25.01 7.69
N ASP A 14 4.43 25.20 6.57
CA ASP A 14 4.99 25.18 5.22
C ASP A 14 6.09 26.25 5.06
N LYS A 15 5.86 27.46 5.58
CA LYS A 15 6.85 28.54 5.54
C LYS A 15 8.08 28.21 6.38
N ALA A 16 7.90 27.70 7.60
CA ALA A 16 9.00 27.28 8.46
C ALA A 16 9.83 26.16 7.83
N ALA A 17 9.16 25.17 7.20
CA ALA A 17 9.84 24.10 6.47
C ALA A 17 10.63 24.63 5.27
N TRP A 18 10.09 25.60 4.53
CA TRP A 18 10.78 26.25 3.41
C TRP A 18 11.99 27.06 3.86
N ASP A 19 11.85 27.83 4.94
CA ASP A 19 12.95 28.60 5.53
C ASP A 19 14.07 27.67 6.03
N ALA A 20 13.71 26.54 6.67
CA ALA A 20 14.66 25.52 7.09
C ALA A 20 15.40 24.87 5.90
N TYR A 21 14.69 24.56 4.80
CA TYR A 21 15.31 24.07 3.56
C TYR A 21 16.35 25.05 3.02
N TRP A 22 16.05 26.35 3.00
CA TRP A 22 16.98 27.37 2.55
C TRP A 22 18.18 27.55 3.50
N GLN A 23 17.97 27.42 4.81
CA GLN A 23 19.06 27.43 5.79
C GLN A 23 20.02 26.24 5.57
N LEU A 24 19.48 25.04 5.38
CA LEU A 24 20.28 23.84 5.09
C LEU A 24 21.07 24.02 3.78
N ARG A 25 20.42 24.53 2.73
CA ARG A 25 21.09 24.72 1.45
C ARG A 25 22.14 25.83 1.45
N ASP A 26 21.96 26.86 2.29
CA ASP A 26 23.00 27.86 2.52
C ASP A 26 24.24 27.21 3.15
N LEU A 27 24.06 26.35 4.16
CA LEU A 27 25.13 25.61 4.82
C LEU A 27 25.87 24.70 3.84
N ASP A 28 25.15 23.91 3.03
CA ASP A 28 25.73 23.00 2.02
C ASP A 28 26.51 23.75 0.93
N SER A 29 26.15 25.00 0.64
CA SER A 29 26.82 25.81 -0.39
C SER A 29 28.18 26.38 0.04
N ARG A 30 28.53 26.30 1.34
CA ARG A 30 29.76 26.89 1.88
C ARG A 30 30.97 26.02 1.51
N GLY A 31 32.11 26.65 1.22
CA GLY A 31 33.40 25.99 1.01
C GLY A 31 33.93 25.98 -0.43
N THR A 32 33.06 25.83 -1.44
CA THR A 32 33.48 25.85 -2.87
C THR A 32 32.67 26.87 -3.68
N ILE A 33 33.28 27.41 -4.75
CA ILE A 33 32.68 28.51 -5.54
C ILE A 33 31.47 28.04 -6.36
N PHE A 34 31.50 26.84 -6.96
CA PHE A 34 30.45 26.37 -7.85
C PHE A 34 29.08 26.16 -7.16
N PRO A 35 28.97 25.45 -6.02
CA PRO A 35 27.69 25.28 -5.30
C PRO A 35 27.14 26.61 -4.79
N ARG A 36 28.02 27.53 -4.38
CA ARG A 36 27.65 28.88 -3.94
C ARG A 36 26.97 29.69 -5.05
N ILE A 37 27.54 29.70 -6.25
CA ILE A 37 26.95 30.36 -7.42
C ILE A 37 25.60 29.72 -7.76
N LYS A 38 25.53 28.38 -7.78
CA LYS A 38 24.28 27.64 -8.05
C LYS A 38 23.19 27.98 -7.03
N TYR A 39 23.55 28.09 -5.75
CA TYR A 39 22.65 28.49 -4.67
C TYR A 39 22.05 29.89 -4.91
N TYR A 40 22.90 30.89 -5.17
CA TYR A 40 22.40 32.25 -5.42
C TYR A 40 21.58 32.34 -6.70
N ALA A 41 21.96 31.64 -7.77
CA ALA A 41 21.18 31.58 -9.01
C ALA A 41 19.78 30.99 -8.75
N HIS A 42 19.69 29.87 -8.03
CA HIS A 42 18.40 29.29 -7.67
C HIS A 42 17.59 30.21 -6.74
N ARG A 43 18.24 30.92 -5.81
CA ARG A 43 17.57 31.85 -4.90
C ARG A 43 17.04 33.09 -5.63
N ALA A 44 17.75 33.57 -6.64
CA ALA A 44 17.31 34.68 -7.47
C ALA A 44 16.03 34.34 -8.28
N LEU A 45 15.87 33.08 -8.69
CA LEU A 45 14.66 32.62 -9.38
C LEU A 45 13.50 32.34 -8.42
N ASP A 46 13.80 31.76 -7.26
CA ASP A 46 12.77 31.30 -6.32
C ASP A 46 12.23 32.42 -5.39
N ALA A 47 13.06 33.39 -5.00
CA ALA A 47 12.64 34.51 -4.17
C ALA A 47 11.45 35.30 -4.75
N PRO A 48 11.43 35.70 -6.04
CA PRO A 48 10.27 36.35 -6.62
C PRO A 48 9.04 35.43 -6.70
N ALA A 49 9.23 34.12 -6.91
CA ALA A 49 8.13 33.14 -6.93
C ALA A 49 7.50 32.97 -5.54
N THR A 50 8.32 32.88 -4.49
CA THR A 50 7.86 32.80 -3.10
C THR A 50 7.14 34.08 -2.69
N TRP A 51 7.68 35.25 -3.04
CA TRP A 51 7.02 36.54 -2.81
C TRP A 51 5.64 36.60 -3.49
N PHE A 52 5.53 36.14 -4.73
CA PHE A 52 4.26 36.12 -5.47
C PHE A 52 3.24 35.18 -4.80
N ARG A 53 3.66 33.98 -4.38
CA ARG A 53 2.82 33.01 -3.68
C ARG A 53 2.25 33.59 -2.37
N GLU A 54 3.11 34.13 -1.51
CA GLU A 54 2.73 34.63 -0.18
C GLU A 54 1.94 35.94 -0.24
N THR A 55 2.31 36.86 -1.14
CA THR A 55 1.72 38.20 -1.19
C THR A 55 0.40 38.23 -1.97
N ILE A 56 0.30 37.45 -3.05
CA ILE A 56 -0.80 37.58 -4.01
C ILE A 56 -1.68 36.34 -4.01
N VAL A 57 -1.11 35.14 -4.18
CA VAL A 57 -1.88 33.90 -4.39
C VAL A 57 -2.60 33.46 -3.11
N GLU A 58 -1.89 33.34 -2.00
CA GLU A 58 -2.45 32.84 -0.74
C GLU A 58 -3.58 33.71 -0.19
N PRO A 59 -3.46 35.06 -0.10
CA PRO A 59 -4.55 35.90 0.39
C PRO A 59 -5.76 35.87 -0.56
N THR A 60 -5.53 35.85 -1.86
CA THR A 60 -6.61 35.80 -2.86
C THR A 60 -7.36 34.47 -2.78
N ASN A 61 -6.63 33.35 -2.68
CA ASN A 61 -7.22 32.04 -2.50
C ASN A 61 -7.97 31.93 -1.17
N ASN A 62 -7.39 32.41 -0.06
CA ASN A 62 -8.02 32.36 1.26
C ASN A 62 -9.33 33.15 1.31
N ARG A 63 -9.42 34.29 0.61
CA ARG A 63 -10.65 35.09 0.48
C ARG A 63 -11.72 34.39 -0.37
N ASN A 64 -11.31 33.66 -1.41
CA ASN A 64 -12.21 33.10 -2.41
C ASN A 64 -12.37 31.57 -2.34
N ARG A 65 -11.92 30.92 -1.25
CA ARG A 65 -11.93 29.46 -1.13
C ARG A 65 -13.34 28.94 -0.88
N LEU A 66 -13.86 28.16 -1.84
CA LEU A 66 -15.11 27.43 -1.66
C LEU A 66 -14.89 26.20 -0.76
N PRO A 67 -15.80 25.93 0.20
CA PRO A 67 -15.74 24.71 0.99
C PRO A 67 -16.09 23.51 0.10
N TYR A 68 -15.19 22.53 0.04
CA TYR A 68 -15.49 21.20 -0.47
C TYR A 68 -15.61 20.22 0.70
N TYR A 69 -16.45 19.22 0.53
CA TYR A 69 -16.70 18.20 1.54
C TYR A 69 -16.40 16.83 0.97
N GLN A 70 -15.81 15.97 1.79
CA GLN A 70 -15.68 14.57 1.44
C GLN A 70 -17.07 13.92 1.50
N ARG A 71 -17.48 13.27 0.41
CA ARG A 71 -18.73 12.50 0.38
C ARG A 71 -18.61 11.35 1.39
N LYS A 72 -19.58 11.25 2.30
CA LYS A 72 -19.73 10.11 3.22
C LYS A 72 -20.79 9.18 2.65
N LEU A 73 -20.41 7.93 2.41
CA LEU A 73 -21.32 6.89 1.97
C LEU A 73 -21.61 5.99 3.17
N ASN A 74 -22.90 5.76 3.41
CA ASN A 74 -23.33 4.81 4.42
C ASN A 74 -23.06 3.38 3.92
N ARG A 75 -22.89 2.45 4.84
CA ARG A 75 -22.77 1.02 4.50
C ARG A 75 -24.13 0.50 4.04
N VAL A 76 -24.10 -0.34 3.02
CA VAL A 76 -25.21 -1.11 2.46
C VAL A 76 -25.11 -2.54 3.03
N PRO A 77 -26.21 -3.30 3.14
CA PRO A 77 -26.15 -4.73 3.40
C PRO A 77 -25.19 -5.45 2.44
N GLU A 78 -24.49 -6.45 2.98
CA GLU A 78 -23.57 -7.26 2.20
C GLU A 78 -24.31 -8.29 1.33
N ILE A 79 -23.56 -8.96 0.45
CA ILE A 79 -24.11 -9.87 -0.55
C ILE A 79 -24.73 -11.15 0.04
N ASP A 80 -24.31 -11.54 1.22
CA ASP A 80 -24.74 -12.72 1.96
C ASP A 80 -26.09 -12.52 2.69
N GLU A 81 -26.38 -11.29 3.10
CA GLU A 81 -27.68 -10.90 3.66
C GLU A 81 -28.77 -10.75 2.58
N CYS A 82 -28.34 -10.61 1.33
CA CYS A 82 -29.21 -10.34 0.19
C CYS A 82 -30.03 -11.57 -0.26
N GLY A 83 -31.30 -11.35 -0.61
CA GLY A 83 -32.14 -12.38 -1.23
C GLY A 83 -31.69 -12.70 -2.66
N VAL A 84 -31.67 -13.98 -3.06
CA VAL A 84 -31.14 -14.46 -4.37
C VAL A 84 -31.74 -13.77 -5.60
N ASN A 85 -32.98 -13.28 -5.50
CA ASN A 85 -33.68 -12.61 -6.60
C ASN A 85 -33.79 -11.09 -6.45
N ASP A 86 -33.29 -10.50 -5.36
CA ASP A 86 -33.42 -9.06 -5.09
C ASP A 86 -32.34 -8.24 -5.82
N LYS A 87 -32.65 -7.86 -7.05
CA LYS A 87 -31.73 -7.12 -7.92
C LYS A 87 -31.33 -5.74 -7.36
N ALA A 88 -32.17 -5.10 -6.54
CA ALA A 88 -31.87 -3.79 -5.99
C ALA A 88 -30.77 -3.90 -4.94
N CYS A 89 -30.95 -4.82 -3.98
CA CYS A 89 -29.93 -5.14 -2.99
C CYS A 89 -28.60 -5.63 -3.64
N PHE A 90 -28.68 -6.48 -4.68
CA PHE A 90 -27.49 -6.88 -5.45
C PHE A 90 -26.74 -5.69 -6.07
N PHE A 91 -27.48 -4.73 -6.62
CA PHE A 91 -26.90 -3.56 -7.27
C PHE A 91 -26.17 -2.68 -6.26
N GLU A 92 -26.81 -2.38 -5.12
CA GLU A 92 -26.22 -1.55 -4.08
C GLU A 92 -24.97 -2.21 -3.46
N ALA A 93 -25.03 -3.51 -3.18
CA ALA A 93 -23.89 -4.27 -2.67
C ALA A 93 -22.72 -4.30 -3.67
N ASN A 94 -23.00 -4.41 -4.98
CA ASN A 94 -21.96 -4.40 -6.01
C ASN A 94 -21.30 -3.02 -6.14
N GLU A 95 -22.08 -1.93 -6.03
CA GLU A 95 -21.53 -0.58 -6.05
C GLU A 95 -20.66 -0.29 -4.81
N GLN A 96 -21.06 -0.76 -3.62
CA GLN A 96 -20.20 -0.68 -2.45
C GLN A 96 -18.90 -1.47 -2.66
N TYR A 97 -18.98 -2.69 -3.16
CA TYR A 97 -17.81 -3.52 -3.47
C TYR A 97 -16.84 -2.84 -4.46
N ARG A 98 -17.37 -2.20 -5.51
CA ARG A 98 -16.56 -1.46 -6.49
C ARG A 98 -15.80 -0.29 -5.86
N LEU A 99 -16.47 0.45 -4.96
CA LEU A 99 -15.86 1.55 -4.23
C LEU A 99 -14.79 1.06 -3.26
N ASP A 100 -15.08 0.00 -2.50
CA ASP A 100 -14.12 -0.58 -1.55
C ASP A 100 -12.88 -1.12 -2.29
N LYS A 101 -13.06 -1.75 -3.46
CA LYS A 101 -11.96 -2.19 -4.31
C LYS A 101 -11.09 -1.02 -4.79
N MET A 102 -11.70 0.11 -5.14
CA MET A 102 -10.98 1.32 -5.54
C MET A 102 -10.21 1.92 -4.36
N VAL A 103 -10.83 2.00 -3.19
CA VAL A 103 -10.20 2.50 -1.95
C VAL A 103 -9.01 1.63 -1.56
N ASP A 104 -9.16 0.30 -1.58
CA ASP A 104 -8.07 -0.65 -1.31
C ASP A 104 -6.91 -0.47 -2.31
N GLY A 105 -7.20 -0.14 -3.58
CA GLY A 105 -6.19 0.21 -4.57
C GLY A 105 -5.40 1.49 -4.24
N PHE A 106 -6.10 2.52 -3.76
CA PHE A 106 -5.44 3.76 -3.31
C PHE A 106 -4.61 3.56 -2.04
N ILE A 107 -5.04 2.68 -1.14
CA ILE A 107 -4.26 2.30 0.05
C ILE A 107 -2.92 1.70 -0.37
N LEU A 108 -2.92 0.76 -1.31
CA LEU A 108 -1.67 0.20 -1.85
C LEU A 108 -0.79 1.25 -2.52
N GLN A 109 -1.38 2.18 -3.26
CA GLN A 109 -0.63 3.26 -3.89
C GLN A 109 0.09 4.14 -2.86
N ILE A 110 -0.57 4.45 -1.74
CA ILE A 110 0.03 5.21 -0.63
C ILE A 110 1.19 4.43 -0.01
N LEU A 111 1.02 3.13 0.25
CA LEU A 111 2.07 2.29 0.83
C LEU A 111 3.28 2.18 -0.10
N ARG A 112 3.06 2.01 -1.41
CA ARG A 112 4.14 2.00 -2.41
C ARG A 112 4.90 3.33 -2.42
N GLN A 113 4.20 4.45 -2.41
CA GLN A 113 4.83 5.77 -2.36
C GLN A 113 5.69 5.96 -1.10
N ARG A 114 5.26 5.42 0.05
CA ARG A 114 6.05 5.46 1.28
C ARG A 114 7.30 4.59 1.14
N ALA A 115 7.18 3.39 0.60
CA ALA A 115 8.30 2.49 0.39
C ALA A 115 9.33 3.11 -0.56
N ASP A 116 8.88 3.63 -1.70
CA ASP A 116 9.73 4.30 -2.69
C ASP A 116 10.49 5.48 -2.07
N ARG A 117 9.83 6.34 -1.28
CA ARG A 117 10.47 7.47 -0.60
C ARG A 117 11.60 7.03 0.34
N CYS A 118 11.43 5.92 1.02
CA CYS A 118 12.47 5.39 1.89
C CYS A 118 13.65 4.80 1.13
N LEU A 119 13.37 3.99 0.11
CA LEU A 119 14.42 3.40 -0.73
C LEU A 119 15.25 4.51 -1.38
N LEU A 120 14.59 5.56 -1.86
CA LEU A 120 15.24 6.75 -2.41
C LEU A 120 16.01 7.56 -1.38
N TYR A 121 15.57 7.63 -0.12
CA TYR A 121 16.28 8.39 0.91
C TYR A 121 17.55 7.67 1.40
N HIS A 122 17.50 6.33 1.50
CA HIS A 122 18.56 5.55 2.09
C HIS A 122 19.54 4.91 1.10
N GLU A 123 19.20 4.82 -0.20
CA GLU A 123 19.93 4.31 -1.38
C GLU A 123 20.85 3.08 -1.15
N THR A 124 21.90 3.22 -0.33
CA THR A 124 22.93 2.21 -0.01
C THR A 124 22.59 1.32 1.19
N ASN A 125 21.89 1.86 2.20
CA ASN A 125 21.62 1.15 3.46
C ASN A 125 20.12 0.91 3.60
N LEU A 126 19.60 -0.22 3.13
CA LEU A 126 18.16 -0.52 3.21
C LEU A 126 17.70 -0.98 4.61
N SER A 127 18.63 -1.21 5.54
CA SER A 127 18.30 -1.67 6.90
C SER A 127 17.36 -0.74 7.71
N PRO A 128 17.41 0.60 7.61
CA PRO A 128 16.44 1.48 8.24
C PRO A 128 15.04 1.35 7.62
N CYS A 129 14.96 0.88 6.37
CA CYS A 129 13.71 0.67 5.65
C CYS A 129 12.93 -0.58 6.12
N ALA A 130 13.56 -1.42 6.93
CA ALA A 130 13.00 -2.66 7.44
C ALA A 130 12.75 -2.62 8.95
N LYS A 131 13.27 -1.62 9.66
CA LYS A 131 13.47 -1.72 11.10
C LYS A 131 12.24 -1.31 11.91
N ILE A 132 11.65 -2.33 12.52
CA ILE A 132 10.97 -2.26 13.80
C ILE A 132 11.91 -1.60 14.83
N CYS A 133 11.62 -0.38 15.26
CA CYS A 133 12.30 0.23 16.40
C CYS A 133 11.79 -0.40 17.71
N PHE A 134 12.15 -1.65 17.99
CA PHE A 134 11.90 -2.29 19.29
C PHE A 134 13.03 -2.02 20.30
N ILE A 135 13.79 -0.94 20.14
CA ILE A 135 14.89 -0.60 21.07
C ILE A 135 14.42 0.43 22.12
N PHE A 136 13.34 1.17 21.88
CA PHE A 136 12.89 2.20 22.84
C PHE A 136 12.12 1.66 24.06
N LEU A 137 11.52 0.45 23.97
CA LEU A 137 10.72 -0.09 25.06
C LEU A 137 11.55 -0.79 26.15
N CYS A 138 12.79 -1.21 25.87
CA CYS A 138 13.61 -1.94 26.85
C CYS A 138 14.45 -1.03 27.76
N PHE A 139 14.67 0.24 27.38
CA PHE A 139 15.48 1.18 28.17
C PHE A 139 14.69 1.96 29.24
N LEU A 140 13.34 1.97 29.15
CA LEU A 140 12.48 2.75 30.05
C LEU A 140 12.01 1.99 31.31
N LEU A 141 12.35 0.72 31.49
CA LEU A 141 12.00 -0.04 32.69
C LEU A 141 12.98 0.13 33.86
N PHE A 142 14.02 0.97 33.77
CA PHE A 142 15.06 1.04 34.81
C PHE A 142 15.45 2.40 35.37
N LEU A 143 14.80 3.53 35.05
CA LEU A 143 15.14 4.83 35.67
C LEU A 143 13.91 5.70 35.96
N PRO A 144 13.46 5.76 37.23
CA PRO A 144 12.33 6.57 37.65
C PRO A 144 12.82 7.94 38.11
N SER A 145 13.31 8.80 37.20
CA SER A 145 13.43 10.25 37.47
C SER A 145 14.15 10.95 36.32
N SER A 146 13.39 11.52 35.38
CA SER A 146 13.70 12.74 34.60
C SER A 146 12.63 12.95 33.53
N PHE A 147 11.46 13.40 33.96
CA PHE A 147 10.50 14.09 33.10
C PHE A 147 11.14 15.41 32.63
N HIS A 148 11.24 15.63 31.31
CA HIS A 148 11.33 16.92 30.58
C HIS A 148 12.28 17.00 29.36
N PHE A 149 12.93 15.91 28.93
CA PHE A 149 13.79 15.94 27.72
C PHE A 149 13.30 15.07 26.55
N PHE A 150 12.00 14.75 26.51
CA PHE A 150 11.40 13.77 25.60
C PHE A 150 10.31 14.34 24.68
N SER A 151 10.44 15.59 24.25
CA SER A 151 9.54 16.17 23.23
C SER A 151 10.15 16.23 21.82
N SER A 152 11.45 16.02 21.68
CA SER A 152 12.17 16.11 20.38
C SER A 152 12.56 14.75 19.78
N LEU A 153 12.19 13.65 20.43
CA LEU A 153 12.32 12.28 19.89
C LEU A 153 11.00 11.69 19.36
N ALA A 154 9.93 12.50 19.30
CA ALA A 154 8.62 12.07 18.79
C ALA A 154 8.48 12.13 17.26
N THR A 155 9.56 12.40 16.53
CA THR A 155 9.61 12.33 15.06
C THR A 155 10.67 11.33 14.60
N ILE A 156 10.61 10.12 15.14
CA ILE A 156 11.00 8.89 14.43
C ILE A 156 9.76 8.02 14.43
N ILE A 157 8.68 8.54 13.83
CA ILE A 157 7.53 7.74 13.45
C ILE A 157 7.73 7.50 11.96
N ASP A 158 8.33 6.36 11.70
CA ASP A 158 8.29 5.48 10.54
C ASP A 158 9.47 4.52 10.85
N PHE A 159 9.34 3.20 10.79
CA PHE A 159 9.57 2.56 9.51
C PHE A 159 9.28 1.03 9.51
N GLN A 160 8.02 0.61 9.43
CA GLN A 160 7.63 -0.76 9.01
C GLN A 160 7.12 -0.77 7.56
N VAL A 161 7.63 0.11 6.69
CA VAL A 161 6.92 0.42 5.44
C VAL A 161 6.97 -0.72 4.43
N ILE A 162 8.04 -1.51 4.43
CA ILE A 162 8.17 -2.62 3.48
C ILE A 162 7.27 -3.79 3.89
N GLU A 163 7.27 -4.19 5.17
CA GLU A 163 6.37 -5.24 5.65
C GLU A 163 4.91 -4.85 5.51
N ASP A 164 4.56 -3.61 5.85
CA ASP A 164 3.22 -3.09 5.68
C ASP A 164 2.80 -3.16 4.20
N LEU A 165 3.67 -2.77 3.28
CA LEU A 165 3.40 -2.88 1.86
C LEU A 165 3.18 -4.34 1.44
N GLU A 166 4.06 -5.25 1.84
CA GLU A 166 4.00 -6.66 1.44
C GLU A 166 2.76 -7.38 2.00
N GLU A 167 2.44 -7.17 3.27
CA GLU A 167 1.23 -7.71 3.89
C GLU A 167 -0.03 -7.19 3.20
N ASN A 168 -0.08 -5.88 2.91
CA ASN A 168 -1.22 -5.30 2.23
C ASN A 168 -1.33 -5.75 0.76
N GLU A 169 -0.22 -5.90 0.04
CA GLU A 169 -0.22 -6.45 -1.33
C GLU A 169 -0.73 -7.90 -1.33
N LEU A 170 -0.32 -8.72 -0.36
CA LEU A 170 -0.80 -10.08 -0.20
C LEU A 170 -2.29 -10.11 0.12
N ASN A 171 -2.75 -9.30 1.08
CA ASN A 171 -4.15 -9.21 1.47
C ASN A 171 -5.03 -8.76 0.30
N PHE A 172 -4.56 -7.79 -0.48
CA PHE A 172 -5.22 -7.33 -1.69
C PHE A 172 -5.31 -8.45 -2.74
N PHE A 173 -4.24 -9.19 -2.97
CA PHE A 173 -4.24 -10.33 -3.90
C PHE A 173 -5.14 -11.48 -3.42
N ILE A 174 -5.14 -11.76 -2.12
CA ILE A 174 -6.02 -12.73 -1.47
C ILE A 174 -7.49 -12.41 -1.74
N LYS A 175 -7.87 -11.14 -1.67
CA LYS A 175 -9.23 -10.65 -1.91
C LYS A 175 -9.54 -10.57 -3.41
N TYR A 176 -8.78 -9.80 -4.18
CA TYR A 176 -9.09 -9.42 -5.57
C TYR A 176 -8.26 -10.10 -6.65
N GLY A 177 -7.20 -10.82 -6.28
CA GLY A 177 -6.34 -11.53 -7.23
C GLY A 177 -7.10 -12.57 -8.04
N GLU A 178 -6.68 -12.80 -9.28
CA GLU A 178 -7.22 -13.82 -10.19
C GLU A 178 -8.72 -13.71 -10.55
N LEU A 179 -9.41 -12.65 -10.11
CA LEU A 179 -10.75 -12.30 -10.56
C LEU A 179 -10.67 -11.71 -11.97
N GLY A 180 -11.61 -12.08 -12.84
CA GLY A 180 -11.70 -11.51 -14.19
C GLY A 180 -12.08 -10.02 -14.18
N SER A 181 -11.97 -9.36 -15.35
CA SER A 181 -12.38 -7.96 -15.52
C SER A 181 -13.87 -7.75 -15.23
N GLU A 182 -14.69 -8.76 -15.49
CA GLU A 182 -16.15 -8.75 -15.28
C GLU A 182 -16.55 -9.29 -13.89
N ALA A 183 -15.61 -9.43 -12.95
CA ALA A 183 -15.90 -10.01 -11.65
C ALA A 183 -16.76 -9.08 -10.77
N ASP A 184 -17.91 -9.60 -10.35
CA ASP A 184 -18.84 -8.97 -9.41
C ASP A 184 -18.54 -9.34 -7.94
N VAL A 185 -19.24 -8.69 -7.01
CA VAL A 185 -19.22 -9.02 -5.57
C VAL A 185 -19.52 -10.51 -5.28
N ARG A 186 -20.36 -11.17 -6.09
CA ARG A 186 -20.66 -12.62 -5.97
C ARG A 186 -19.42 -13.48 -6.16
N ASP A 187 -18.52 -13.07 -7.06
CA ASP A 187 -17.32 -13.84 -7.38
C ASP A 187 -16.31 -13.74 -6.26
N ALA A 188 -16.18 -12.55 -5.67
CA ALA A 188 -15.40 -12.32 -4.47
C ALA A 188 -15.91 -13.17 -3.30
N TYR A 189 -17.23 -13.20 -3.10
CA TYR A 189 -17.87 -14.02 -2.06
C TYR A 189 -17.63 -15.52 -2.27
N MET A 190 -17.78 -16.03 -3.50
CA MET A 190 -17.52 -17.44 -3.80
C MET A 190 -16.05 -17.81 -3.62
N LYS A 191 -15.11 -16.89 -3.96
CA LYS A 191 -13.68 -17.07 -3.68
C LYS A 191 -13.40 -17.14 -2.18
N GLN A 192 -14.00 -16.25 -1.39
CA GLN A 192 -13.89 -16.26 0.07
C GLN A 192 -14.41 -17.58 0.65
N LYS A 193 -15.58 -18.04 0.23
CA LYS A 193 -16.16 -19.32 0.64
C LYS A 193 -15.25 -20.49 0.28
N HIS A 194 -14.69 -20.51 -0.93
CA HIS A 194 -13.75 -21.54 -1.36
C HIS A 194 -12.50 -21.58 -0.47
N ARG A 195 -11.94 -20.41 -0.14
CA ARG A 195 -10.81 -20.28 0.79
C ARG A 195 -11.14 -20.87 2.15
N LEU A 196 -12.25 -20.48 2.77
CA LEU A 196 -12.65 -20.98 4.10
C LEU A 196 -12.84 -22.49 4.12
N ILE A 197 -13.44 -23.05 3.05
CA ILE A 197 -13.59 -24.50 2.91
C ILE A 197 -12.23 -25.19 2.76
N TRP A 198 -11.33 -24.60 1.97
CA TRP A 198 -9.99 -25.14 1.74
C TRP A 198 -9.13 -25.10 3.02
N GLU A 199 -9.16 -24.00 3.77
CA GLU A 199 -8.45 -23.84 5.04
C GLU A 199 -8.92 -24.85 6.08
N ARG A 200 -10.24 -25.08 6.17
CA ARG A 200 -10.82 -26.12 7.03
C ARG A 200 -10.35 -27.53 6.66
N ARG A 201 -10.04 -27.79 5.38
CA ARG A 201 -9.57 -29.11 4.91
C ARG A 201 -8.07 -29.31 5.09
N HIS A 202 -7.28 -28.24 5.21
CA HIS A 202 -5.81 -28.30 5.25
C HIS A 202 -5.24 -27.53 6.45
N PRO A 203 -5.55 -27.94 7.69
CA PRO A 203 -5.02 -27.27 8.88
C PRO A 203 -3.48 -27.33 8.95
N GLU A 204 -2.87 -28.44 8.52
CA GLU A 204 -1.42 -28.65 8.51
C GLU A 204 -0.68 -27.57 7.69
N ILE A 205 -1.23 -27.21 6.52
CA ILE A 205 -0.64 -26.17 5.67
C ILE A 205 -0.79 -24.79 6.30
N MET A 206 -1.88 -24.55 7.02
CA MET A 206 -2.11 -23.26 7.70
C MET A 206 -1.17 -23.08 8.89
N GLU A 207 -0.95 -24.14 9.67
CA GLU A 207 0.05 -24.13 10.75
C GLU A 207 1.47 -23.93 10.20
N ALA A 208 1.83 -24.61 9.10
CA ALA A 208 3.11 -24.42 8.46
C ALA A 208 3.32 -22.97 7.96
N ARG A 209 2.29 -22.38 7.34
CA ARG A 209 2.32 -20.97 6.91
C ARG A 209 2.46 -20.01 8.09
N LYS A 210 1.76 -20.28 9.20
CA LYS A 210 1.84 -19.47 10.42
C LYS A 210 3.26 -19.50 11.00
N LYS A 211 3.87 -20.69 11.09
CA LYS A 211 5.27 -20.84 11.53
C LYS A 211 6.24 -20.09 10.63
N ALA A 212 6.11 -20.21 9.31
CA ALA A 212 6.94 -19.49 8.36
C ALA A 212 6.83 -17.96 8.51
N LEU A 213 5.64 -17.45 8.79
CA LEU A 213 5.39 -16.02 9.04
C LEU A 213 6.03 -15.56 10.37
N GLU A 214 5.92 -16.37 11.43
CA GLU A 214 6.57 -16.12 12.72
C GLU A 214 8.10 -16.10 12.56
N GLU A 215 8.69 -17.09 11.89
CA GLU A 215 10.13 -17.15 11.58
C GLU A 215 10.60 -15.95 10.75
N HIS A 216 9.81 -15.53 9.76
CA HIS A 216 10.12 -14.35 8.96
C HIS A 216 10.13 -13.07 9.81
N LYS A 217 9.16 -12.89 10.70
CA LYS A 217 9.11 -11.76 11.64
C LYS A 217 10.31 -11.76 12.60
N GLU A 218 10.74 -12.93 13.04
CA GLU A 218 11.95 -13.07 13.87
C GLU A 218 13.22 -12.67 13.11
N LYS A 219 13.37 -13.09 11.84
CA LYS A 219 14.49 -12.70 10.98
C LYS A 219 14.53 -11.20 10.70
N LEU A 220 13.37 -10.60 10.44
CA LEU A 220 13.23 -9.16 10.28
C LEU A 220 13.64 -8.40 11.54
N ALA A 221 13.22 -8.90 12.72
CA ALA A 221 13.63 -8.34 14.01
C ALA A 221 15.15 -8.46 14.24
N GLN A 222 15.79 -9.51 13.70
CA GLN A 222 17.25 -9.68 13.71
C GLN A 222 17.97 -8.81 12.66
N GLY A 223 17.22 -8.13 11.78
CA GLY A 223 17.75 -7.26 10.74
C GLY A 223 18.13 -7.99 9.44
N GLU A 224 17.75 -9.26 9.30
CA GLU A 224 17.85 -10.00 8.05
C GLU A 224 16.62 -9.68 7.21
N PHE A 225 16.81 -8.84 6.19
CA PHE A 225 15.75 -8.46 5.28
C PHE A 225 15.78 -9.36 4.03
N ASP A 226 14.75 -10.18 3.83
CA ASP A 226 14.59 -11.05 2.66
C ASP A 226 13.32 -10.70 1.87
N TYR A 227 13.47 -9.99 0.75
CA TYR A 227 12.37 -9.65 -0.18
C TYR A 227 11.69 -10.90 -0.77
N SER A 228 12.33 -12.07 -0.71
CA SER A 228 11.90 -13.26 -1.45
C SER A 228 10.83 -14.10 -0.74
N PHE A 229 10.57 -13.84 0.54
CA PHE A 229 9.63 -14.59 1.37
C PHE A 229 8.20 -14.53 0.84
N TRP A 230 7.72 -13.32 0.48
CA TRP A 230 6.39 -13.13 -0.10
C TRP A 230 6.38 -13.18 -1.63
N LYS A 231 7.51 -12.89 -2.30
CA LYS A 231 7.66 -12.95 -3.77
C LYS A 231 8.93 -13.71 -4.18
N LYS A 232 8.79 -14.88 -4.82
CA LYS A 232 9.93 -15.72 -5.24
C LYS A 232 10.87 -15.13 -6.31
N GLY A 233 10.72 -13.87 -6.74
CA GLY A 233 11.54 -13.26 -7.81
C GLY A 233 11.65 -11.73 -7.74
N MET A 234 12.84 -11.20 -8.05
CA MET A 234 13.23 -9.80 -7.79
C MET A 234 13.23 -8.89 -9.04
N PHE A 235 13.11 -9.42 -10.26
CA PHE A 235 13.25 -8.64 -11.50
C PHE A 235 11.93 -8.42 -12.25
N TRP A 236 11.77 -7.21 -12.80
CA TRP A 236 10.62 -6.75 -13.61
C TRP A 236 10.28 -7.67 -14.81
N HIS A 237 11.22 -8.49 -15.28
CA HIS A 237 11.02 -9.40 -16.41
C HIS A 237 10.27 -10.70 -16.04
N ASP A 238 10.23 -11.10 -14.77
CA ASP A 238 9.43 -12.25 -14.30
C ASP A 238 7.98 -11.89 -13.96
N LYS A 239 7.66 -10.59 -13.93
CA LYS A 239 6.29 -10.10 -13.70
C LYS A 239 5.28 -10.69 -14.68
N LYS A 240 5.70 -10.98 -15.91
CA LYS A 240 4.82 -11.56 -16.96
C LYS A 240 4.22 -12.92 -16.56
N ASN A 241 4.83 -13.64 -15.62
CA ASN A 241 4.42 -15.00 -15.22
C ASN A 241 3.75 -15.07 -13.84
N TYR A 242 3.83 -14.02 -13.02
CA TYR A 242 3.34 -14.05 -11.63
C TYR A 242 2.59 -12.80 -11.17
N GLU A 243 2.65 -11.70 -11.93
CA GLU A 243 1.93 -10.47 -11.62
C GLU A 243 1.19 -9.98 -12.85
N ALA A 244 -0.13 -9.88 -12.76
CA ALA A 244 -0.88 -9.18 -13.77
C ALA A 244 -0.42 -7.71 -13.84
N PRO A 245 -0.39 -7.10 -15.03
CA PRO A 245 -0.08 -5.69 -15.16
C PRO A 245 -1.17 -4.90 -14.44
N TYR A 246 -0.90 -4.47 -13.21
CA TYR A 246 -1.80 -3.63 -12.43
C TYR A 246 -1.70 -2.18 -12.94
N GLU A 247 -2.20 -1.98 -14.15
CA GLU A 247 -2.81 -0.72 -14.58
C GLU A 247 -4.28 -0.75 -14.18
N TYR A 248 -4.52 -0.34 -12.93
CA TYR A 248 -5.78 0.12 -12.31
C TYR A 248 -7.11 -0.66 -12.49
N TYR A 249 -7.24 -1.68 -13.34
CA TYR A 249 -8.54 -2.33 -13.59
C TYR A 249 -8.51 -3.84 -13.88
N LEU A 250 -7.36 -4.46 -14.16
CA LEU A 250 -7.31 -5.89 -14.55
C LEU A 250 -6.26 -6.68 -13.77
N SER A 251 -6.68 -7.74 -13.07
CA SER A 251 -5.78 -8.72 -12.43
C SER A 251 -5.59 -10.00 -13.26
N LYS A 252 -6.20 -10.09 -14.45
CA LYS A 252 -6.00 -11.11 -15.50
C LYS A 252 -6.27 -10.49 -16.88
N SER A 253 -5.57 -10.94 -17.93
CA SER A 253 -5.86 -10.53 -19.30
C SER A 253 -7.23 -11.07 -19.76
N PRO A 254 -8.04 -10.33 -20.56
CA PRO A 254 -9.31 -10.85 -21.10
C PRO A 254 -9.13 -12.06 -22.02
N VAL A 255 -7.90 -12.28 -22.50
CA VAL A 255 -7.51 -13.35 -23.44
C VAL A 255 -6.99 -14.59 -22.71
N GLU A 256 -6.78 -14.50 -21.39
CA GLU A 256 -6.31 -15.62 -20.57
C GLU A 256 -7.50 -16.49 -20.19
N GLY A 257 -7.66 -17.60 -20.93
CA GLY A 257 -8.87 -18.43 -20.99
C GLY A 257 -9.11 -19.37 -19.81
N ASP A 258 -8.69 -19.01 -18.60
CA ASP A 258 -8.89 -19.85 -17.43
C ASP A 258 -10.13 -19.38 -16.66
N ARG A 259 -11.19 -20.20 -16.64
CA ARG A 259 -12.17 -20.11 -15.56
C ARG A 259 -11.39 -20.32 -14.26
N PRO A 260 -11.55 -19.48 -13.23
CA PRO A 260 -10.84 -19.69 -11.97
C PRO A 260 -11.13 -21.12 -11.48
N LEU A 261 -10.14 -21.78 -10.86
CA LEU A 261 -10.23 -23.19 -10.47
C LEU A 261 -11.50 -23.52 -9.68
N SER A 262 -11.97 -22.55 -8.88
CA SER A 262 -13.21 -22.61 -8.11
C SER A 262 -14.50 -22.68 -8.93
N LYS A 263 -14.46 -22.34 -10.22
CA LYS A 263 -15.58 -22.28 -11.16
C LYS A 263 -15.47 -23.27 -12.32
N ASP A 264 -14.38 -24.03 -12.44
CA ASP A 264 -14.24 -25.02 -13.52
C ASP A 264 -14.78 -26.40 -13.10
N TRP A 265 -15.96 -26.74 -13.59
CA TRP A 265 -16.57 -28.04 -13.32
C TRP A 265 -15.80 -29.21 -13.97
N GLN A 266 -15.04 -28.96 -15.05
CA GLN A 266 -14.26 -29.99 -15.71
C GLN A 266 -13.05 -30.39 -14.87
N TYR A 267 -12.46 -29.44 -14.15
CA TYR A 267 -11.42 -29.69 -13.16
C TYR A 267 -11.91 -30.63 -12.06
N TYR A 268 -13.03 -30.32 -11.42
CA TYR A 268 -13.61 -31.16 -10.37
C TYR A 268 -13.97 -32.56 -10.85
N LYS A 269 -14.41 -32.69 -12.11
CA LYS A 269 -14.68 -33.99 -12.72
C LYS A 269 -13.39 -34.81 -12.90
N LYS A 270 -12.27 -34.19 -13.26
CA LYS A 270 -10.97 -34.85 -13.41
C LYS A 270 -10.33 -35.21 -12.06
N VAL A 271 -10.41 -34.34 -11.06
CA VAL A 271 -9.94 -34.65 -9.69
C VAL A 271 -10.74 -35.80 -9.07
N ALA A 272 -12.03 -35.89 -9.38
CA ALA A 272 -12.86 -37.01 -8.96
C ALA A 272 -12.50 -38.35 -9.65
N GLN A 273 -11.89 -38.28 -10.84
CA GLN A 273 -11.42 -39.45 -11.58
C GLN A 273 -10.01 -39.85 -11.11
N ASP A 274 -9.11 -38.86 -10.98
CA ASP A 274 -7.70 -39.04 -10.67
C ASP A 274 -7.26 -38.17 -9.47
N PRO A 275 -7.08 -38.76 -8.28
CA PRO A 275 -6.65 -38.03 -7.08
C PRO A 275 -5.22 -37.48 -7.14
N GLU A 276 -4.36 -38.00 -8.02
CA GLU A 276 -2.98 -37.52 -8.21
C GLU A 276 -2.87 -36.33 -9.17
N PHE A 277 -3.91 -36.03 -9.95
CA PHE A 277 -3.93 -34.95 -10.94
C PHE A 277 -3.63 -33.56 -10.34
N ASP A 278 -4.07 -33.32 -9.10
CA ASP A 278 -3.86 -32.06 -8.36
C ASP A 278 -2.37 -31.84 -7.99
N LYS A 279 -1.58 -32.91 -7.88
CA LYS A 279 -0.16 -32.85 -7.50
C LYS A 279 0.76 -32.50 -8.67
N GLU A 280 0.35 -32.77 -9.90
CA GLU A 280 1.17 -32.58 -11.10
C GLU A 280 1.08 -31.17 -11.70
N GLN A 281 0.02 -30.40 -11.39
CA GLN A 281 -0.24 -29.08 -11.95
C GLN A 281 0.67 -28.00 -11.33
N GLY A 282 1.93 -27.95 -11.77
CA GLY A 282 2.72 -26.71 -11.72
C GLY A 282 2.10 -25.69 -12.68
N LYS A 283 1.46 -24.64 -12.14
CA LYS A 283 0.83 -23.49 -12.83
C LYS A 283 1.32 -23.26 -14.26
N LYS A 284 0.58 -23.71 -15.27
CA LYS A 284 0.75 -23.30 -16.67
C LYS A 284 -0.57 -22.79 -17.20
N SER A 285 -0.70 -21.48 -17.39
CA SER A 285 -1.82 -20.91 -18.14
C SER A 285 -1.60 -21.12 -19.64
N SER A 286 -2.60 -21.66 -20.33
CA SER A 286 -2.58 -21.78 -21.79
C SER A 286 -3.33 -20.60 -22.39
N VAL A 287 -2.66 -19.81 -23.22
CA VAL A 287 -3.31 -18.72 -23.97
C VAL A 287 -4.25 -19.32 -25.00
N ARG A 288 -5.53 -18.96 -24.93
CA ARG A 288 -6.51 -19.34 -25.95
C ARG A 288 -6.44 -18.33 -27.08
N TYR A 289 -5.75 -18.69 -28.15
CA TYR A 289 -5.86 -17.98 -29.42
C TYR A 289 -7.27 -18.25 -29.99
N LEU A 290 -7.99 -17.18 -30.34
CA LEU A 290 -9.23 -17.26 -31.12
C LEU A 290 -8.94 -17.86 -32.49
#